data_AF-U4R606-F1
#
_entry.id   AF-U4R606-F1
#
_cell.length_a   1.000
_cell.length_b   1.000
_cell.length_c   1.000
_cell.angle_alpha   90.00
_cell.angle_beta   90.00
_cell.angle_gamma   90.00
#
_symmetry.space_group_name_H-M   'P 1'
#
loop_
_entity.id
_entity.type
_entity.pdbx_description
1 polymer ?
#
loop_
_entity_poly.entity_id
_entity_poly.type
_entity_poly.pdbx_seq_one_letter_code
_entity_poly.pdbx_strand_id
1 'polypeptide(L)'
;MKINLKKNNDKVTQTNKTASLEKILFRTCIIFFIALISVQIVLSVPSVRVRLNIFDKSVGIPLGSDEYLYGRGKVTLELIDEEPDPQAKILVNGEQVAVFDKVQIPINVNDGDVIEIDGSESQKSHMIKVQNASSNINSKCINAIANIERNIKKLVKIQFN
;
A
#
# COMPACT_ATOMS: atom_id res chain seq x y z
N MET A 1 -75.62 -17.24 56.47
CA MET A 1 -75.36 -17.48 55.03
C MET A 1 -73.93 -17.06 54.72
N LYS A 2 -73.19 -17.87 53.96
CA LYS A 2 -71.71 -17.82 53.83
C LYS A 2 -71.18 -16.57 53.11
N ILE A 3 -70.07 -16.11 53.68
CA ILE A 3 -68.99 -15.20 53.24
C ILE A 3 -68.71 -15.22 51.72
N ASN A 4 -68.24 -14.09 51.17
CA ASN A 4 -67.19 -14.15 50.14
C ASN A 4 -66.25 -12.94 50.18
N LEU A 5 -65.02 -13.15 50.62
CA LEU A 5 -63.90 -12.21 50.49
C LEU A 5 -62.90 -12.83 49.51
N LYS A 6 -63.01 -12.44 48.23
CA LYS A 6 -62.11 -12.87 47.17
C LYS A 6 -60.78 -12.12 47.32
N LYS A 7 -59.76 -12.87 47.75
CA LYS A 7 -58.41 -12.38 48.08
C LYS A 7 -57.66 -11.89 46.83
N ASN A 8 -57.13 -10.67 46.92
CA ASN A 8 -56.44 -9.90 45.88
C ASN A 8 -54.97 -10.36 45.70
N ASN A 9 -54.76 -11.63 45.31
CA ASN A 9 -53.43 -12.24 45.17
C ASN A 9 -52.78 -12.02 43.78
N ASP A 10 -53.52 -11.48 42.81
CA ASP A 10 -53.05 -11.38 41.42
C ASP A 10 -52.07 -10.22 41.20
N LYS A 11 -52.26 -9.09 41.89
CA LYS A 11 -51.41 -7.88 41.71
C LYS A 11 -49.97 -8.07 42.20
N VAL A 12 -49.77 -8.72 43.35
CA VAL A 12 -48.41 -8.93 43.95
C VAL A 12 -47.59 -9.93 43.13
N THR A 13 -48.25 -10.89 42.49
CA THR A 13 -47.61 -11.89 41.61
C THR A 13 -47.20 -11.28 40.27
N GLN A 14 -47.96 -10.31 39.76
CA GLN A 14 -47.71 -9.66 38.47
C GLN A 14 -46.48 -8.73 38.52
N THR A 15 -46.31 -7.95 39.59
CA THR A 15 -45.16 -7.06 39.79
C THR A 15 -43.83 -7.81 39.96
N ASN A 16 -43.85 -9.00 40.60
CA ASN A 16 -42.65 -9.83 40.73
C ASN A 16 -42.23 -10.49 39.41
N LYS A 17 -43.19 -10.86 38.56
CA LYS A 17 -42.91 -11.42 37.23
C LYS A 17 -42.31 -10.38 36.29
N THR A 18 -42.84 -9.16 36.26
CA THR A 18 -42.28 -8.08 35.42
C THR A 18 -40.87 -7.70 35.85
N ALA A 19 -40.61 -7.61 37.16
CA ALA A 19 -39.27 -7.33 37.69
C ALA A 19 -38.26 -8.46 37.38
N SER A 20 -38.73 -9.71 37.32
CA SER A 20 -37.87 -10.86 36.95
C SER A 20 -37.58 -10.88 35.45
N LEU A 21 -38.58 -10.57 34.61
CA LEU A 21 -38.40 -10.47 33.15
C LEU A 21 -37.47 -9.32 32.77
N GLU A 22 -37.58 -8.16 33.44
CA GLU A 22 -36.69 -7.02 33.23
C GLU A 22 -35.23 -7.38 33.52
N LYS A 23 -34.97 -8.06 34.64
CA LYS A 23 -33.62 -8.54 35.00
C LYS A 23 -33.07 -9.54 33.99
N ILE A 24 -33.91 -10.45 33.48
CA ILE A 24 -33.52 -11.43 32.45
C ILE A 24 -33.21 -10.74 31.12
N LEU A 25 -34.04 -9.79 30.70
CA LEU A 25 -33.85 -9.04 29.47
C LEU A 25 -32.58 -8.20 29.53
N PHE A 26 -32.37 -7.50 30.65
CA PHE A 26 -31.17 -6.69 30.88
C PHE A 26 -29.90 -7.54 30.87
N ARG A 27 -29.90 -8.68 31.57
CA ARG A 27 -28.77 -9.62 31.57
C ARG A 27 -28.48 -10.17 30.17
N THR A 28 -29.53 -10.52 29.42
CA THR A 28 -29.40 -11.00 28.05
C THR A 28 -28.81 -9.92 27.13
N CYS A 29 -29.26 -8.67 27.25
CA CYS A 29 -28.73 -7.54 26.50
C CYS A 29 -27.23 -7.33 26.76
N ILE A 30 -26.81 -7.39 28.03
CA ILE A 30 -25.39 -7.29 28.40
C ILE A 30 -24.56 -8.43 27.77
N ILE A 31 -25.07 -9.66 27.80
CA ILE A 31 -24.38 -10.81 27.20
C ILE A 31 -24.19 -10.61 25.69
N PHE A 32 -25.25 -10.18 24.98
CA PHE A 32 -25.16 -9.89 23.55
C PHE A 32 -24.18 -8.76 23.26
N PHE A 33 -24.18 -7.71 24.08
CA PHE A 33 -23.25 -6.59 23.92
C PHE A 33 -21.79 -7.04 24.07
N ILE A 34 -21.48 -7.85 25.08
CA ILE A 34 -20.14 -8.41 25.28
C ILE A 34 -19.74 -9.33 24.11
N ALA A 35 -20.67 -10.15 23.62
CA ALA A 35 -20.43 -11.01 22.47
C ALA A 35 -20.11 -10.20 21.20
N LEU A 36 -20.84 -9.12 20.94
CA LEU A 36 -20.58 -8.23 19.80
C LEU A 36 -19.23 -7.52 19.91
N ILE A 37 -18.85 -7.05 21.10
CA ILE A 37 -17.52 -6.46 21.33
C ILE A 37 -16.43 -7.50 21.07
N SER A 38 -16.61 -8.71 21.55
CA SER A 38 -15.64 -9.79 21.37
C SER A 38 -15.42 -10.12 19.89
N VAL A 39 -16.51 -10.20 19.10
CA VAL A 39 -16.43 -10.39 17.65
C VAL A 39 -15.68 -9.24 16.98
N GLN A 40 -15.95 -7.99 17.37
CA GLN A 40 -15.25 -6.83 16.82
C GLN A 40 -13.75 -6.83 17.14
N ILE A 41 -13.35 -7.24 18.36
CA ILE A 41 -11.93 -7.38 18.74
C ILE A 41 -11.25 -8.44 17.88
N VAL A 42 -11.89 -9.60 17.73
CA VAL A 42 -11.37 -10.71 16.91
C VAL A 42 -11.20 -10.29 15.45
N LEU A 43 -12.20 -9.59 14.89
CA LEU A 43 -12.15 -9.09 13.52
C LEU A 43 -11.19 -7.91 13.35
N SER A 44 -10.84 -7.18 14.42
CA SER A 44 -9.84 -6.10 14.38
C SER A 44 -8.48 -6.62 13.91
N VAL A 45 -8.13 -7.86 14.25
CA VAL A 45 -6.89 -8.51 13.80
C VAL A 45 -6.99 -8.91 12.32
N PRO A 46 -6.15 -8.35 11.42
CA PRO A 46 -6.22 -8.62 9.99
C PRO A 46 -6.09 -10.11 9.65
N SER A 47 -5.21 -10.83 10.34
CA SER A 47 -4.93 -12.26 10.10
C SER A 47 -6.14 -13.17 10.36
N VAL A 48 -6.99 -12.82 11.33
CA VAL A 48 -8.20 -13.59 11.66
C VAL A 48 -9.35 -13.20 10.73
N ARG A 49 -9.45 -11.91 10.39
CA ARG A 49 -10.41 -11.37 9.42
C ARG A 49 -10.30 -12.08 8.08
N VAL A 50 -9.09 -12.24 7.55
CA VAL A 50 -8.85 -12.91 6.25
C VAL A 50 -9.26 -14.39 6.29
N ARG A 51 -9.00 -15.10 7.40
CA ARG A 51 -9.36 -16.53 7.54
C ARG A 51 -10.87 -16.76 7.63
N LEU A 52 -11.60 -15.87 8.28
CA LEU A 52 -13.06 -15.96 8.41
C LEU A 52 -13.80 -15.50 7.15
N ASN A 53 -13.13 -14.80 6.23
CA ASN A 53 -13.71 -14.33 5.00
C ASN A 53 -13.67 -15.42 3.90
N ILE A 54 -14.43 -16.50 4.13
CA ILE A 54 -14.45 -17.73 3.30
C ILE A 54 -15.01 -17.48 1.87
N PHE A 55 -15.61 -16.31 1.59
CA PHE A 55 -16.25 -16.02 0.31
C PHE A 55 -15.60 -14.94 -0.56
N ASP A 56 -14.54 -14.28 -0.10
CA ASP A 56 -13.99 -13.14 -0.83
C ASP A 56 -12.76 -13.49 -1.67
N LYS A 57 -13.00 -14.14 -2.81
CA LYS A 57 -12.08 -14.06 -3.96
C LYS A 57 -12.17 -12.70 -4.69
N SER A 58 -13.08 -11.81 -4.29
CA SER A 58 -13.33 -10.51 -4.95
C SER A 58 -13.04 -9.28 -4.10
N VAL A 59 -12.71 -9.42 -2.80
CA VAL A 59 -12.24 -8.29 -2.00
C VAL A 59 -10.72 -8.35 -2.02
N GLY A 60 -10.12 -7.36 -2.68
CA GLY A 60 -8.68 -7.21 -2.81
C GLY A 60 -7.98 -7.35 -1.45
N ILE A 61 -6.85 -8.04 -1.44
CA ILE A 61 -6.03 -8.19 -0.24
C ILE A 61 -5.42 -6.81 0.04
N PRO A 62 -5.54 -6.24 1.26
CA PRO A 62 -4.78 -5.05 1.60
C PRO A 62 -3.30 -5.37 1.40
N LEU A 63 -2.61 -4.55 0.60
CA LEU A 63 -1.18 -4.71 0.36
C LEU A 63 -0.49 -4.68 1.73
N GLY A 64 0.10 -5.81 2.12
CA GLY A 64 1.01 -5.88 3.25
C GLY A 64 2.24 -5.02 2.97
N SER A 65 3.06 -4.77 4.00
CA SER A 65 4.29 -3.98 3.93
C SER A 65 5.12 -4.32 2.69
N ASP A 66 5.01 -3.48 1.66
CA ASP A 66 5.87 -3.31 0.49
C ASP A 66 6.70 -4.52 0.07
N GLU A 67 6.07 -5.69 -0.07
CA GLU A 67 6.65 -6.77 -0.86
C GLU A 67 6.33 -6.44 -2.31
N TYR A 68 7.10 -5.49 -2.86
CA TYR A 68 7.07 -5.16 -4.28
C TYR A 68 7.24 -6.48 -5.04
N LEU A 69 6.15 -6.94 -5.65
CA LEU A 69 6.15 -8.12 -6.53
C LEU A 69 7.04 -7.94 -7.77
N TYR A 70 7.55 -6.73 -7.97
CA TYR A 70 8.54 -6.38 -8.98
C TYR A 70 9.94 -6.49 -8.38
N GLY A 71 10.83 -7.17 -9.10
CA GLY A 71 12.24 -7.14 -8.78
C GLY A 71 12.68 -5.67 -8.67
N ARG A 72 13.33 -5.32 -7.56
CA ARG A 72 14.02 -4.04 -7.40
C ARG A 72 15.47 -4.21 -7.81
N GLY A 73 15.95 -3.27 -8.60
CA GLY A 73 17.32 -3.22 -9.08
C GLY A 73 17.85 -1.80 -9.01
N LYS A 74 19.16 -1.67 -9.19
CA LYS A 74 19.85 -0.39 -9.17
C LYS A 74 20.63 -0.21 -10.47
N VAL A 75 20.46 0.94 -11.11
CA VAL A 75 21.17 1.36 -12.31
C VAL A 75 21.98 2.61 -11.99
N THR A 76 23.20 2.72 -12.50
CA THR A 76 24.02 3.93 -12.37
C THR A 76 24.14 4.59 -13.73
N LEU A 77 23.65 5.83 -13.80
CA LEU A 77 23.77 6.69 -14.97
C LEU A 77 25.02 7.55 -14.83
N GLU A 78 25.73 7.78 -15.93
CA GLU A 78 26.94 8.58 -15.96
C GLU A 78 26.89 9.62 -17.10
N LEU A 79 27.23 10.87 -16.76
CA LEU A 79 27.59 11.91 -17.73
C LEU A 79 28.98 11.63 -18.30
N ILE A 80 29.11 11.53 -19.62
CA ILE A 80 30.37 11.22 -20.29
C ILE A 80 31.18 12.51 -20.48
N ASP A 81 32.39 12.56 -19.91
CA ASP A 81 33.37 13.63 -20.12
C ASP A 81 32.84 15.04 -19.84
N GLU A 82 31.91 15.16 -18.89
CA GLU A 82 31.19 16.39 -18.59
C GLU A 82 31.15 16.71 -17.10
N GLU A 83 31.08 18.01 -16.78
CA GLU A 83 30.77 18.48 -15.44
C GLU A 83 29.28 18.29 -15.10
N PRO A 84 28.94 18.07 -13.82
CA PRO A 84 27.56 17.98 -13.35
C PRO A 84 26.69 19.15 -13.81
N ASP A 85 25.44 18.85 -14.15
CA ASP A 85 24.44 19.85 -14.52
C ASP A 85 23.10 19.54 -13.84
N PRO A 86 22.75 20.25 -12.74
CA PRO A 86 21.48 20.06 -12.04
C PRO A 86 20.24 20.38 -12.88
N GLN A 87 20.38 21.03 -14.05
CA GLN A 87 19.28 21.27 -14.98
C GLN A 87 18.94 20.03 -15.81
N ALA A 88 19.86 19.06 -15.92
CA ALA A 88 19.58 17.76 -16.51
C ALA A 88 18.90 16.84 -15.47
N LYS A 89 17.66 16.46 -15.75
CA LYS A 89 16.81 15.67 -14.86
C LYS A 89 16.74 14.22 -15.34
N ILE A 90 16.66 13.30 -14.39
CA ILE A 90 16.46 11.88 -14.64
C ILE A 90 15.01 11.56 -14.33
N LEU A 91 14.30 11.04 -15.33
CA LEU A 91 12.91 10.64 -15.22
C LEU A 91 12.79 9.11 -15.25
N VAL A 92 11.93 8.55 -14.42
CA VAL A 92 11.51 7.16 -14.49
C VAL A 92 10.00 7.15 -14.73
N ASN A 93 9.59 6.61 -15.88
CA ASN A 93 8.19 6.61 -16.33
C ASN A 93 7.55 8.01 -16.33
N GLY A 94 8.32 9.03 -16.74
CA GLY A 94 7.89 10.43 -16.79
C GLY A 94 7.93 11.19 -15.45
N GLU A 95 8.24 10.54 -14.32
CA GLU A 95 8.39 11.18 -13.02
C GLU A 95 9.87 11.50 -12.74
N GLN A 96 10.16 12.72 -12.28
CA GLN A 96 11.51 13.12 -11.90
C GLN A 96 11.95 12.43 -10.61
N VAL A 97 13.02 11.64 -10.69
CA VAL A 97 13.57 10.89 -9.55
C VAL A 97 14.90 11.45 -9.05
N ALA A 98 15.66 12.12 -9.92
CA ALA A 98 16.97 12.70 -9.59
C ALA A 98 17.37 13.79 -10.60
N VAL A 99 18.49 14.46 -10.31
CA VAL A 99 19.17 15.40 -11.21
C VAL A 99 20.65 15.03 -11.29
N PHE A 100 21.34 15.49 -12.33
CA PHE A 100 22.79 15.31 -12.44
C PHE A 100 23.58 16.33 -11.62
N ASP A 101 23.40 16.32 -10.30
CA ASP A 101 24.22 17.09 -9.36
C ASP A 101 25.65 16.52 -9.20
N LYS A 102 25.88 15.32 -9.74
CA LYS A 102 27.15 14.61 -9.82
C LYS A 102 27.26 13.93 -11.19
N VAL A 103 28.49 13.56 -11.55
CA VAL A 103 28.78 12.85 -12.81
C VAL A 103 28.09 11.48 -12.85
N GLN A 104 28.00 10.79 -11.71
CA GLN A 104 27.38 9.46 -11.61
C GLN A 104 26.22 9.47 -10.63
N ILE A 105 25.04 9.08 -11.12
CA ILE A 105 23.80 9.05 -10.34
C ILE A 105 23.25 7.63 -10.28
N PRO A 106 23.25 7.00 -9.09
CA PRO A 106 22.54 5.75 -8.88
C PRO A 106 21.04 5.98 -8.73
N ILE A 107 20.23 5.19 -9.45
CA ILE A 107 18.77 5.18 -9.35
C ILE A 107 18.25 3.77 -9.09
N ASN A 108 17.17 3.68 -8.30
CA ASN A 108 16.44 2.44 -8.11
C ASN A 108 15.41 2.29 -9.22
N VAL A 109 15.26 1.08 -9.75
CA VAL A 109 14.36 0.77 -10.86
C VAL A 109 13.66 -0.56 -10.62
N ASN A 110 12.50 -0.72 -11.25
CA ASN A 110 11.72 -1.95 -11.31
C ASN A 110 11.74 -2.54 -12.71
N ASP A 111 11.31 -3.79 -12.83
CA ASP A 111 11.16 -4.42 -14.14
C ASP A 111 10.14 -3.67 -15.01
N GLY A 112 10.52 -3.40 -16.26
CA GLY A 112 9.68 -2.68 -17.22
C GLY A 112 9.79 -1.15 -17.17
N ASP A 113 10.47 -0.57 -16.18
CA ASP A 113 10.63 0.89 -16.07
C ASP A 113 11.32 1.49 -17.29
N VAL A 114 10.87 2.68 -17.70
CA VAL A 114 11.51 3.45 -18.77
C VAL A 114 12.27 4.61 -18.15
N ILE A 115 13.58 4.62 -18.37
CA ILE A 115 14.45 5.74 -17.98
C ILE A 115 14.49 6.73 -19.14
N GLU A 116 14.21 7.98 -18.83
CA GLU A 116 14.28 9.11 -19.74
C GLU A 116 15.12 10.21 -19.09
N ILE A 117 15.73 11.03 -19.92
CA ILE A 117 16.48 12.20 -19.48
C ILE A 117 15.77 13.43 -20.03
N ASP A 118 15.54 14.41 -19.17
CA ASP A 118 15.04 15.72 -19.54
C ASP A 118 16.16 16.75 -19.45
N GLY A 119 16.61 17.22 -20.60
CA GLY A 119 17.57 18.32 -20.75
C GLY A 119 16.93 19.63 -21.19
N SER A 120 15.60 19.75 -21.17
CA SER A 120 14.88 20.92 -21.71
C SER A 120 15.29 22.24 -21.06
N GLU A 121 15.73 22.21 -19.81
CA GLU A 121 16.23 23.37 -19.05
C GLU A 121 17.76 23.52 -19.11
N SER A 122 18.49 22.54 -19.65
CA SER A 122 19.94 22.61 -19.79
C SER A 122 20.35 23.56 -20.90
N GLN A 123 21.48 24.24 -20.68
CA GLN A 123 22.06 25.16 -21.65
C GLN A 123 22.95 24.47 -22.68
N LYS A 124 23.41 23.25 -22.40
CA LYS A 124 24.33 22.46 -23.23
C LYS A 124 23.78 21.05 -23.48
N SER A 125 24.30 20.39 -24.51
CA SER A 125 23.98 18.99 -24.77
C SER A 125 24.76 18.07 -23.84
N HIS A 126 24.15 16.95 -23.45
CA HIS A 126 24.72 15.97 -22.54
C HIS A 126 24.76 14.58 -23.16
N MET A 127 25.90 13.90 -23.04
CA MET A 127 26.01 12.47 -23.33
C MET A 127 25.89 11.65 -22.05
N ILE A 128 24.82 10.86 -21.93
CA ILE A 128 24.55 10.06 -20.75
C ILE A 128 24.57 8.58 -21.11
N LYS A 129 25.25 7.78 -20.30
CA LYS A 129 25.29 6.33 -20.44
C LYS A 129 24.81 5.60 -19.20
N VAL A 130 24.31 4.39 -19.41
CA VAL A 130 24.14 3.41 -18.34
C VAL A 130 25.51 2.77 -18.06
N GLN A 131 26.16 3.20 -16.98
CA GLN A 131 27.50 2.72 -16.61
C GLN A 131 27.46 1.33 -15.97
N ASN A 132 26.48 1.09 -15.11
CA ASN A 132 26.37 -0.19 -14.41
C ASN A 132 24.92 -0.50 -14.04
N ALA A 133 24.62 -1.79 -13.86
CA ALA A 133 23.32 -2.28 -13.44
C ALA A 133 23.51 -3.44 -12.43
N SER A 134 22.51 -3.64 -11.57
CA SER A 134 22.50 -4.75 -10.61
C SER A 134 22.44 -6.11 -11.34
N SER A 135 22.93 -7.17 -10.69
CA SER A 135 23.06 -8.51 -11.29
C SER A 135 21.73 -9.16 -11.71
N ASN A 136 20.60 -8.66 -11.19
CA ASN A 136 19.26 -9.09 -11.55
C ASN A 136 18.66 -8.35 -12.76
N ILE A 137 19.34 -7.32 -13.28
CA ILE A 137 18.94 -6.58 -14.46
C ILE A 137 19.64 -7.19 -15.69
N ASN A 138 18.93 -7.26 -16.80
CA ASN A 138 19.45 -7.68 -18.10
C ASN A 138 20.59 -6.78 -18.55
N SER A 139 21.75 -7.39 -18.81
CA SER A 139 22.99 -6.68 -19.17
C SER A 139 22.90 -5.90 -20.48
N LYS A 140 21.88 -6.12 -21.31
CA LYS A 140 21.61 -5.33 -22.53
C LYS A 140 21.43 -3.83 -22.27
N CYS A 141 21.04 -3.44 -21.06
CA CYS A 141 20.92 -2.02 -20.73
C CYS A 141 22.27 -1.33 -20.49
N ILE A 142 23.32 -2.10 -20.15
CA ILE A 142 24.66 -1.56 -19.86
C ILE A 142 25.25 -1.00 -21.16
N ASN A 143 25.89 0.16 -21.07
CA ASN A 143 26.40 0.95 -22.20
C ASN A 143 25.33 1.48 -23.16
N ALA A 144 24.04 1.47 -22.78
CA ALA A 144 23.04 2.27 -23.50
C ALA A 144 23.43 3.75 -23.36
N ILE A 145 23.46 4.49 -24.47
CA ILE A 145 23.85 5.91 -24.52
C ILE A 145 22.72 6.72 -25.13
N ALA A 146 22.48 7.90 -24.56
CA ALA A 146 21.64 8.91 -25.17
C ALA A 146 22.37 10.26 -25.18
N ASN A 147 22.37 10.92 -26.34
CA ASN A 147 22.72 12.34 -26.46
C ASN A 147 21.44 13.16 -26.34
N ILE A 148 21.39 14.04 -25.34
CA ILE A 148 20.27 14.89 -24.95
C ILE A 148 20.68 16.32 -25.23
N GLU A 149 19.78 17.08 -25.86
CA GLU A 149 19.95 18.51 -26.07
C GLU A 149 18.89 19.24 -25.22
N ARG A 150 18.20 20.24 -25.78
CA ARG A 150 17.06 20.90 -25.12
C ARG A 150 15.76 20.12 -25.32
N ASN A 151 15.77 18.85 -24.98
CA ASN A 151 14.63 17.96 -25.15
C ASN A 151 14.58 16.85 -24.08
N ILE A 152 13.48 16.10 -24.11
CA ILE A 152 13.34 14.85 -23.37
C ILE A 152 13.67 13.69 -24.30
N LYS A 153 14.49 12.75 -23.84
CA LYS A 153 14.86 11.57 -24.62
C LYS A 153 14.87 10.31 -23.76
N LYS A 154 14.26 9.26 -24.30
CA LYS A 154 14.33 7.92 -23.73
C LYS A 154 15.77 7.38 -23.81
N LEU A 155 16.29 6.93 -22.67
CA LEU A 155 17.59 6.26 -22.57
C LEU A 155 17.44 4.75 -22.73
N VAL A 156 16.66 4.11 -21.87
CA VAL A 156 16.53 2.64 -21.87
C VAL A 156 15.23 2.18 -21.22
N LYS A 157 14.75 0.99 -21.60
CA LYS A 157 13.72 0.26 -20.86
C LYS A 157 14.38 -0.85 -20.05
N ILE A 158 14.13 -0.89 -18.76
CA ILE A 158 14.66 -1.88 -17.84
C ILE A 158 13.95 -3.22 -18.05
N GLN A 159 14.74 -4.28 -18.07
CA GLN A 159 14.30 -5.66 -18.15
C GLN A 159 15.11 -6.45 -17.15
N PHE A 160 14.47 -7.26 -16.33
CA PHE A 160 15.12 -8.16 -15.39
C PHE A 160 15.47 -9.48 -16.08
N ASN A 161 16.36 -10.27 -15.47
CA ASN A 161 16.78 -11.58 -15.97
C ASN A 161 15.71 -12.67 -15.77
#